data_AF-A0A965KEA9-F1
#
_entry.id   AF-A0A965KEA9-F1
#
_cell.length_a   1.000
_cell.length_b   1.000
_cell.length_c   1.000
_cell.angle_alpha   90.00
_cell.angle_beta   90.00
_cell.angle_gamma   90.00
#
_symmetry.space_group_name_H-M   'P 1'
#
loop_
_entity.id
_entity.type
_entity.pdbx_description
1 polymer ?
#
loop_
_entity_poly.entity_id
_entity_poly.type
_entity_poly.pdbx_seq_one_letter_code
_entity_poly.pdbx_strand_id
1 'polypeptide(L)'
;MRLPTLAFAALSLLNFAQAEDARLGPLKDLNGYFPFPAPKSVQEWEPRRDFVRRQLTVSQGLWPMPTKTPLNAVIHGKIDQGDYTIEKVYFESA
;
A
#
# COMPACT_ATOMS: atom_id res chain seq x y z
N MET A 1 35.79 18.70 -55.27
CA MET A 1 34.65 18.94 -54.36
C MET A 1 34.38 17.68 -53.57
N ARG A 2 34.77 17.64 -52.29
CA ARG A 2 34.59 16.50 -51.37
C ARG A 2 33.58 16.92 -50.31
N LEU A 3 32.36 16.37 -50.35
CA LEU A 3 31.40 16.55 -49.26
C LEU A 3 31.79 15.63 -48.08
N PRO A 4 31.68 16.10 -46.83
CA PRO A 4 32.29 15.45 -45.67
C PRO A 4 31.47 14.27 -45.16
N THR A 5 32.12 13.13 -45.12
CA THR A 5 31.71 11.85 -44.50
C THR A 5 31.73 11.93 -42.97
N LEU A 6 31.05 12.90 -42.35
CA LEU A 6 31.11 13.13 -40.90
C LEU A 6 29.74 13.44 -40.29
N ALA A 7 28.76 12.57 -40.50
CA ALA A 7 27.49 12.62 -39.77
C ALA A 7 26.96 11.24 -39.37
N PHE A 8 27.83 10.23 -39.26
CA PHE A 8 27.44 8.88 -38.80
C PHE A 8 28.18 8.42 -37.53
N ALA A 9 29.04 9.24 -36.94
CA ALA A 9 29.84 8.87 -35.77
C ALA A 9 29.31 9.42 -34.43
N ALA A 10 28.08 9.96 -34.39
CA ALA A 10 27.50 10.52 -33.16
C ALA A 10 26.36 9.67 -32.56
N LEU A 11 26.02 8.52 -33.16
CA LEU A 11 24.95 7.64 -32.68
C LEU A 11 25.46 6.40 -31.91
N SER A 12 26.75 6.33 -31.60
CA SER A 12 27.39 5.20 -30.91
C SER A 12 27.64 5.44 -29.41
N LEU A 13 27.18 6.57 -28.85
CA LEU A 13 27.29 6.88 -27.42
C LEU A 13 25.96 6.87 -26.65
N LEU A 14 24.89 6.35 -27.27
CA LEU A 14 23.69 5.99 -26.52
C LEU A 14 23.99 4.70 -25.75
N ASN A 15 24.59 4.84 -24.58
CA ASN A 15 24.57 3.78 -23.57
C ASN A 15 23.10 3.52 -23.22
N PHE A 16 22.52 2.50 -23.85
CA PHE A 16 21.28 1.91 -23.36
C PHE A 16 21.61 1.21 -22.05
N ALA A 17 21.57 1.97 -20.95
CA ALA A 17 21.61 1.38 -19.62
C ALA A 17 20.38 0.50 -19.47
N GLN A 18 20.58 -0.82 -19.60
CA GLN A 18 19.52 -1.78 -19.37
C GLN A 18 19.25 -1.79 -17.86
N ALA A 19 18.02 -1.45 -17.45
CA ALA A 19 17.65 -1.58 -16.05
C ALA A 19 17.83 -3.04 -15.63
N GLU A 20 18.55 -3.29 -14.54
CA GLU A 20 18.69 -4.64 -14.00
C GLU A 20 17.30 -5.20 -13.66
N ASP A 21 17.02 -6.42 -14.13
CA ASP A 21 15.76 -7.09 -13.83
C ASP A 21 15.79 -7.55 -12.38
N ALA A 22 15.08 -6.83 -11.51
CA ALA A 22 14.97 -7.13 -10.08
C ALA A 22 14.47 -8.55 -9.78
N ARG A 23 13.82 -9.23 -10.74
CA ARG A 23 13.37 -10.62 -10.59
C ARG A 23 14.51 -11.64 -10.65
N LEU A 24 15.66 -11.26 -11.20
CA LEU A 24 16.85 -12.13 -11.27
C LEU A 24 17.67 -12.11 -9.97
N GLY A 25 17.34 -11.21 -9.04
CA GLY A 25 17.99 -11.15 -7.73
C GLY A 25 17.58 -12.29 -6.79
N PRO A 26 18.22 -12.38 -5.61
CA PRO A 26 17.83 -13.32 -4.57
C PRO A 26 16.34 -13.20 -4.22
N LEU A 27 15.71 -14.34 -3.94
CA LEU A 27 14.31 -14.36 -3.50
C LEU A 27 14.16 -13.60 -2.18
N LYS A 28 13.07 -12.85 -2.06
CA LYS A 28 12.67 -12.25 -0.80
C LYS A 28 12.14 -13.35 0.13
N ASP A 29 12.88 -13.68 1.17
CA ASP A 29 12.47 -14.61 2.23
C ASP A 29 12.01 -13.87 3.50
N LEU A 30 11.73 -14.60 4.58
CA LEU A 30 11.33 -14.05 5.89
C LEU A 30 12.50 -13.86 6.86
N ASN A 31 13.72 -14.21 6.46
CA ASN A 31 14.93 -14.14 7.29
C ASN A 31 15.79 -12.90 6.96
N GLY A 32 15.36 -12.07 6.00
CA GLY A 32 16.03 -10.83 5.62
C GLY A 32 15.83 -9.66 6.59
N TYR A 33 16.55 -8.57 6.33
CA TYR A 33 16.41 -7.30 7.04
C TYR A 33 15.21 -6.50 6.50
N PHE A 34 14.25 -6.16 7.38
CA PHE A 34 13.05 -5.38 7.04
C PHE A 34 13.06 -4.03 7.77
N PRO A 35 13.81 -3.03 7.27
CA PRO A 35 13.84 -1.73 7.92
C PRO A 35 12.45 -1.07 7.87
N PHE A 36 12.03 -0.52 9.01
CA PHE A 36 10.93 0.42 9.08
C PHE A 36 11.50 1.84 9.10
N PRO A 37 11.58 2.53 7.95
CA PRO A 37 11.99 3.94 7.91
C PRO A 37 10.85 4.79 8.50
N ALA A 38 10.90 5.01 9.81
CA ALA A 38 9.90 5.82 10.48
C ALA A 38 9.92 7.26 9.93
N PRO A 39 8.75 7.87 9.62
CA PRO A 39 8.69 9.26 9.19
C PRO A 39 9.18 10.18 10.30
N LYS A 40 9.93 11.23 9.96
CA LYS A 40 10.50 12.17 10.95
C LYS A 40 9.50 13.25 11.36
N SER A 41 8.38 13.36 10.65
CA SER A 41 7.33 14.35 10.90
C SER A 41 5.96 13.84 10.45
N VAL A 42 4.90 14.50 10.90
CA VAL A 42 3.53 14.23 10.45
C VAL A 42 3.38 14.53 8.95
N GLN A 43 4.04 15.58 8.46
CA GLN A 43 4.01 15.99 7.06
C GLN A 43 4.62 14.91 6.14
N GLU A 44 5.70 14.27 6.57
CA GLU A 44 6.30 13.13 5.85
C GLU A 44 5.43 11.87 5.90
N TRP A 45 4.62 11.71 6.96
CA TRP A 45 3.74 10.55 7.13
C TRP A 45 2.48 10.61 6.26
N GLU A 46 1.89 11.79 6.09
CA GLU A 46 0.61 12.00 5.39
C GLU A 46 0.51 11.23 4.04
N PRO A 47 1.48 11.31 3.11
CA PRO A 47 1.39 10.58 1.84
C PRO A 47 1.54 9.05 2.02
N ARG A 48 2.41 8.63 2.93
CA ARG A 48 2.67 7.21 3.20
C ARG A 48 1.48 6.53 3.86
N ARG A 49 0.74 7.25 4.71
CA ARG A 49 -0.48 6.78 5.38
C ARG A 49 -1.49 6.24 4.38
N ASP A 50 -1.72 6.97 3.30
CA ASP A 50 -2.76 6.62 2.32
C ASP A 50 -2.34 5.40 1.50
N PHE A 51 -1.04 5.29 1.18
CA PHE A 51 -0.49 4.06 0.58
C PHE A 51 -0.70 2.86 1.51
N VAL A 52 -0.34 2.97 2.80
CA VAL A 52 -0.41 1.84 3.75
C VAL A 52 -1.86 1.41 3.96
N ARG A 53 -2.78 2.36 4.09
CA ARG A 53 -4.23 2.09 4.18
C ARG A 53 -4.73 1.33 2.96
N ARG A 54 -4.34 1.76 1.75
CA ARG A 54 -4.73 1.07 0.51
C ARG A 54 -4.11 -0.33 0.42
N GLN A 55 -2.83 -0.47 0.75
CA GLN A 55 -2.17 -1.78 0.76
C GLN A 55 -2.91 -2.75 1.68
N LEU A 56 -3.33 -2.29 2.86
CA LEU A 56 -4.09 -3.08 3.80
C LEU A 56 -5.46 -3.45 3.25
N THR A 57 -6.22 -2.51 2.67
CA THR A 57 -7.53 -2.86 2.10
C THR A 57 -7.40 -3.81 0.91
N VAL A 58 -6.39 -3.67 0.06
CA VAL A 58 -6.10 -4.62 -1.03
C VAL A 58 -5.77 -6.00 -0.47
N SER A 59 -4.90 -6.11 0.54
CA SER A 59 -4.52 -7.40 1.10
C SER A 59 -5.68 -8.11 1.81
N GLN A 60 -6.67 -7.35 2.29
CA GLN A 60 -7.90 -7.89 2.89
C GLN A 60 -9.04 -8.08 1.88
N GLY A 61 -8.83 -7.85 0.58
CA GLY A 61 -9.87 -7.94 -0.44
C GLY A 61 -10.97 -6.88 -0.32
N LEU A 62 -10.75 -5.82 0.45
CA LEU A 62 -11.67 -4.70 0.68
C LEU A 62 -11.44 -3.55 -0.32
N TRP A 63 -10.64 -3.74 -1.37
CA TRP A 63 -10.38 -2.71 -2.37
C TRP A 63 -10.86 -3.15 -3.76
N PRO A 64 -11.73 -2.36 -4.43
CA PRO A 64 -12.42 -1.17 -3.91
C PRO A 64 -13.33 -1.53 -2.73
N MET A 65 -13.64 -0.54 -1.88
CA MET A 65 -14.51 -0.77 -0.73
C MET A 65 -15.86 -1.33 -1.18
N PRO A 66 -16.34 -2.44 -0.60
CA PRO A 66 -17.67 -2.94 -0.89
C PRO A 66 -18.71 -1.89 -0.52
N THR A 67 -19.84 -1.92 -1.23
CA THR A 67 -20.98 -1.06 -0.93
C THR A 67 -21.46 -1.34 0.48
N LYS A 68 -21.39 -0.35 1.36
CA LYS A 68 -21.87 -0.48 2.73
C LYS A 68 -23.40 -0.51 2.74
N THR A 69 -23.97 -1.50 3.40
CA THR A 69 -25.39 -1.54 3.76
C THR A 69 -25.60 -0.89 5.14
N PRO A 70 -26.82 -0.44 5.46
CA PRO A 70 -27.16 -0.04 6.82
C PRO A 70 -26.87 -1.18 7.81
N LEU A 71 -26.26 -0.85 8.95
CA LEU A 71 -25.79 -1.85 9.92
C LEU A 71 -26.93 -2.61 10.61
N ASN A 72 -28.12 -2.01 10.76
CA ASN A 72 -29.29 -2.61 11.41
C ASN A 72 -28.97 -3.31 12.75
N ALA A 73 -28.13 -2.67 13.58
CA ALA A 73 -27.73 -3.26 14.86
C ALA A 73 -28.87 -3.23 15.89
N VAL A 74 -29.04 -4.34 16.61
CA VAL A 74 -29.99 -4.46 17.71
C VAL A 74 -29.24 -4.60 19.03
N ILE A 75 -29.37 -3.57 19.87
CA ILE A 75 -28.82 -3.52 21.22
C ILE A 75 -29.89 -4.03 22.19
N HIS A 76 -29.54 -4.99 23.05
CA HIS A 76 -30.49 -5.62 23.95
C HIS A 76 -29.80 -6.20 25.20
N GLY A 77 -30.62 -6.62 26.18
CA GLY A 77 -30.14 -7.34 27.36
C GLY A 77 -29.24 -6.49 28.26
N LYS A 78 -29.63 -5.22 28.50
CA LYS A 78 -28.88 -4.31 29.36
C LYS A 78 -28.81 -4.83 30.79
N ILE A 79 -27.59 -4.89 31.32
CA ILE A 79 -27.30 -5.16 32.73
C ILE A 79 -26.62 -3.92 33.30
N ASP A 80 -27.21 -3.36 34.35
CA ASP A 80 -26.66 -2.21 35.08
C ASP A 80 -25.77 -2.69 36.23
N GLN A 81 -24.53 -2.21 36.27
CA GLN A 81 -23.54 -2.50 37.31
C GLN A 81 -23.21 -1.25 38.16
N GLY A 82 -24.00 -0.19 38.06
CA GLY A 82 -23.78 1.10 38.71
C GLY A 82 -22.80 1.99 37.94
N ASP A 83 -21.53 1.61 37.91
CA ASP A 83 -20.46 2.40 37.26
C ASP A 83 -20.35 2.15 35.75
N TYR A 84 -20.94 1.06 35.27
CA TYR A 84 -20.96 0.70 33.85
C TYR A 84 -22.18 -0.16 33.52
N THR A 85 -22.45 -0.31 32.23
CA THR A 85 -23.53 -1.15 31.74
C THR A 85 -22.97 -2.16 30.73
N ILE A 86 -23.51 -3.37 30.75
CA ILE A 86 -23.19 -4.41 29.78
C ILE A 86 -24.40 -4.57 28.87
N GLU A 87 -24.21 -4.49 27.55
CA GLU A 87 -25.26 -4.68 26.55
C GLU A 87 -24.81 -5.67 25.48
N LYS A 88 -25.74 -6.49 24.99
CA LYS A 88 -25.51 -7.41 23.89
C LYS A 88 -25.91 -6.74 22.59
N VAL A 89 -25.14 -6.99 21.53
CA VAL A 89 -25.42 -6.45 20.20
C VAL A 89 -25.34 -7.57 19.18
N TYR A 90 -26.32 -7.65 18.28
CA TYR A 90 -26.21 -8.41 17.04
C TYR A 90 -26.54 -7.52 15.86
N PHE A 91 -25.98 -7.85 14.70
CA PHE A 91 -26.23 -7.18 13.44
C PHE A 91 -25.92 -8.13 12.27
N GLU A 92 -26.43 -7.79 11.11
CA GLU A 92 -26.18 -8.52 9.87
C GLU A 92 -24.86 -8.02 9.25
N SER A 93 -23.91 -8.91 9.00
CA SER A 93 -22.72 -8.56 8.21
C SER A 93 -23.02 -8.71 6.72
N ALA A 94 -22.62 -7.71 5.93
CA ALA A 94 -22.70 -7.74 4.46
C ALA A 94 -21.80 -8.82 3.84
#